data_AF-A0A7R9BF26-F1
#
_entry.id   AF-A0A7R9BF26-F1
#
_cell.length_a   1.000
_cell.length_b   1.000
_cell.length_c   1.000
_cell.angle_alpha   90.00
_cell.angle_beta   90.00
_cell.angle_gamma   90.00
#
_symmetry.space_group_name_H-M   'P 1'
#
loop_
_entity.id
_entity.type
_entity.pdbx_description
1 polymer ?
#
loop_
_entity_poly.entity_id
_entity_poly.type
_entity_poly.pdbx_seq_one_letter_code
_entity_poly.pdbx_strand_id
1 'polypeptide(L)'
;MRAVPFNIGHDHQLSSSRQIRQEIHAGAWCPRSSISDSVVEWLEIDLRSTFVIIGMETQGRHGMGLGKEYAEFYRIMYMRPGFNEWRPYRDRKDNQVFEGNKDTRDSKFNRLDPPIIADKVRFIPFSKHVRTVCMRVELHGCNHTEDLVSYSARQGDALSSGIMMHDWIYDGGISADGWLHNGIGTLYDGRLGLEDFKHDSHSWVGWKRSSASLLPGTTEPFLRFSFHFQTPGNLSAILIHMNNKFSDGIQVCVPALFSRPVACPAVYRNSLLPNPATSMCVCASASATLLH
;
A
#
# COMPACT_ATOMS: atom_id res chain seq x y z
N MET A 1 1.04 -1.22 18.68
CA MET A 1 0.73 -2.21 17.63
C MET A 1 0.04 -3.38 18.30
N ARG A 2 -0.96 -3.99 17.66
CA ARG A 2 -1.68 -5.14 18.22
C ARG A 2 -1.73 -6.24 17.16
N ALA A 3 -1.75 -7.48 17.64
CA ALA A 3 -2.11 -8.64 16.84
C ALA A 3 -3.49 -8.43 16.19
N VAL A 4 -3.58 -8.69 14.90
CA VAL A 4 -4.82 -8.62 14.14
C VAL A 4 -5.51 -9.99 14.25
N PRO A 5 -6.76 -10.07 14.76
CA PRO A 5 -7.47 -11.33 14.82
C PRO A 5 -7.86 -11.79 13.41
N PHE A 6 -7.72 -13.09 13.12
CA PHE A 6 -8.05 -13.62 11.80
C PHE A 6 -8.45 -15.09 11.82
N ASN A 7 -9.09 -15.54 10.73
CA ASN A 7 -9.38 -16.94 10.46
C ASN A 7 -8.50 -17.45 9.34
N ILE A 8 -8.15 -18.73 9.39
CA ILE A 8 -7.38 -19.39 8.33
C ILE A 8 -8.36 -20.12 7.41
N GLY A 9 -8.29 -19.81 6.12
CA GLY A 9 -9.06 -20.50 5.08
C GLY A 9 -8.47 -21.89 4.78
N HIS A 10 -9.35 -22.86 4.53
CA HIS A 10 -9.12 -24.31 4.40
C HIS A 10 -8.86 -25.07 5.73
N ASP A 11 -9.82 -25.97 6.00
CA ASP A 11 -10.10 -26.82 7.17
C ASP A 11 -10.81 -26.18 8.38
N HIS A 12 -12.10 -26.51 8.48
CA HIS A 12 -13.08 -26.10 9.48
C HIS A 12 -12.84 -26.63 10.91
N GLN A 13 -11.61 -26.97 11.33
CA GLN A 13 -11.40 -27.58 12.65
C GLN A 13 -10.10 -27.25 13.42
N LEU A 14 -9.24 -26.34 12.95
CA LEU A 14 -7.99 -26.01 13.66
C LEU A 14 -7.68 -24.50 13.65
N SER A 15 -8.52 -23.71 14.32
CA SER A 15 -8.36 -22.25 14.44
C SER A 15 -7.29 -21.81 15.44
N SER A 16 -6.94 -22.63 16.45
CA SER A 16 -6.05 -22.24 17.57
C SER A 16 -4.70 -22.98 17.63
N SER A 17 -4.26 -23.62 16.55
CA SER A 17 -2.96 -24.30 16.51
C SER A 17 -1.97 -23.66 15.53
N ARG A 18 -2.37 -22.57 14.86
CA ARG A 18 -1.61 -21.95 13.76
C ARG A 18 -1.19 -20.50 14.06
N GLN A 19 -1.59 -19.96 15.21
CA GLN A 19 -1.12 -18.66 15.72
C GLN A 19 0.26 -18.82 16.37
N ILE A 20 1.05 -17.75 16.41
CA ILE A 20 2.40 -17.77 16.99
C ILE A 20 2.31 -18.13 18.49
N ARG A 21 3.29 -18.87 18.99
CA ARG A 21 3.41 -19.27 20.41
C ARG A 21 2.31 -20.21 20.91
N GLN A 22 1.46 -20.75 20.03
CA GLN A 22 0.56 -21.85 20.36
C GLN A 22 1.18 -23.19 19.90
N GLU A 23 1.16 -24.20 20.79
CA GLU A 23 1.84 -25.51 20.59
C GLU A 23 0.85 -26.70 20.62
N ILE A 24 -0.44 -26.47 20.36
CA ILE A 24 -1.46 -27.53 20.38
C ILE A 24 -1.30 -28.43 19.13
N HIS A 25 -1.11 -29.75 19.35
CA HIS A 25 -1.05 -30.81 18.32
C HIS A 25 -0.11 -30.53 17.12
N ALA A 26 1.18 -30.26 17.39
CA ALA A 26 2.24 -30.00 16.41
C ALA A 26 2.18 -28.65 15.65
N GLY A 27 1.13 -27.84 15.88
CA GLY A 27 1.25 -26.38 16.05
C GLY A 27 1.68 -25.51 14.86
N ALA A 28 1.61 -25.94 13.61
CA ALA A 28 1.95 -25.10 12.45
C ALA A 28 1.19 -25.51 11.18
N TRP A 29 1.06 -24.58 10.22
CA TRP A 29 0.62 -24.93 8.86
C TRP A 29 1.83 -25.42 8.06
N CYS A 30 1.70 -26.58 7.40
CA CYS A 30 2.70 -27.12 6.51
C CYS A 30 2.03 -27.42 5.16
N PRO A 31 2.53 -26.89 4.02
CA PRO A 31 2.01 -27.23 2.71
C PRO A 31 2.15 -28.73 2.45
N ARG A 32 1.23 -29.28 1.64
CA ARG A 32 1.24 -30.70 1.26
C ARG A 32 2.47 -31.05 0.43
N SER A 33 2.83 -30.15 -0.47
CA SER A 33 3.97 -30.29 -1.38
C SER A 33 5.22 -29.68 -0.76
N SER A 34 6.39 -30.27 -1.01
CA SER A 34 7.66 -29.61 -0.67
C SER A 34 7.86 -28.39 -1.56
N ILE A 35 8.34 -27.29 -0.97
CA ILE A 35 8.51 -26.01 -1.65
C ILE A 35 9.82 -26.00 -2.43
N SER A 36 9.76 -25.50 -3.66
CA SER A 36 10.88 -25.26 -4.55
C SER A 36 10.64 -23.95 -5.32
N ASP A 37 11.48 -23.66 -6.32
CA ASP A 37 11.30 -22.53 -7.23
C ASP A 37 10.04 -22.63 -8.11
N SER A 38 9.61 -23.87 -8.40
CA SER A 38 8.52 -24.23 -9.31
C SER A 38 7.23 -24.64 -8.60
N VAL A 39 7.27 -24.85 -7.28
CA VAL A 39 6.09 -25.24 -6.48
C VAL A 39 5.62 -24.05 -5.63
N VAL A 40 4.39 -23.60 -5.88
CA VAL A 40 3.76 -22.49 -5.18
C VAL A 40 2.58 -22.99 -4.35
N GLU A 41 2.66 -22.84 -3.05
CA GLU A 41 1.61 -23.13 -2.07
C GLU A 41 1.38 -21.87 -1.23
N TRP A 42 0.23 -21.76 -0.55
CA TRP A 42 -0.05 -20.58 0.27
C TRP A 42 -0.88 -20.89 1.52
N LEU A 43 -0.62 -20.11 2.56
CA LEU A 43 -1.50 -19.98 3.72
C LEU A 43 -2.36 -18.74 3.54
N GLU A 44 -3.67 -18.93 3.36
CA GLU A 44 -4.63 -17.83 3.23
C GLU A 44 -5.27 -17.48 4.57
N ILE A 45 -5.30 -16.19 4.85
CA ILE A 45 -5.89 -15.58 6.03
C ILE A 45 -7.05 -14.69 5.59
N ASP A 46 -8.22 -14.95 6.16
CA ASP A 46 -9.42 -14.12 6.02
C ASP A 46 -9.63 -13.32 7.31
N LEU A 47 -9.48 -12.00 7.21
CA LEU A 47 -9.55 -11.06 8.34
C LEU A 47 -10.99 -10.69 8.71
N ARG A 48 -11.99 -11.08 7.90
CA ARG A 48 -13.43 -10.74 8.04
C ARG A 48 -13.78 -9.25 8.00
N SER A 49 -12.79 -8.37 8.09
CA SER A 49 -12.90 -6.92 8.02
C SER A 49 -11.60 -6.34 7.47
N THR A 50 -11.63 -5.09 7.04
CA THR A 50 -10.47 -4.43 6.43
C THR A 50 -9.54 -3.88 7.52
N PHE A 51 -8.25 -4.19 7.41
CA PHE A 51 -7.21 -3.70 8.32
C PHE A 51 -6.13 -2.94 7.56
N VAL A 52 -5.53 -1.97 8.25
CA VAL A 52 -4.20 -1.44 7.91
C VAL A 52 -3.17 -2.34 8.58
N ILE A 53 -2.43 -3.10 7.78
CA ILE A 53 -1.41 -4.05 8.24
C ILE A 53 -0.04 -3.41 8.05
N ILE A 54 0.70 -3.32 9.15
CA ILE A 54 2.00 -2.62 9.21
C ILE A 54 3.18 -3.58 9.39
N GLY A 55 2.90 -4.85 9.63
CA GLY A 55 3.94 -5.84 9.86
C GLY A 55 3.37 -7.23 10.05
N MET A 56 4.29 -8.18 10.02
CA MET A 56 3.99 -9.59 10.16
C MET A 56 5.08 -10.27 10.97
N GLU A 57 4.71 -11.33 11.65
CA GLU A 57 5.63 -12.17 12.40
C GLU A 57 5.47 -13.60 11.90
N THR A 58 6.58 -14.32 11.75
CA THR A 58 6.59 -15.72 11.34
C THR A 58 7.39 -16.56 12.33
N GLN A 59 7.00 -17.82 12.50
CA GLN A 59 7.70 -18.78 13.34
C GLN A 59 7.63 -20.18 12.70
N GLY A 60 8.69 -20.98 12.85
CA GLY A 60 8.70 -22.37 12.37
C GLY A 60 7.88 -23.32 13.24
N ARG A 61 7.89 -24.61 12.89
CA ARG A 61 7.30 -25.68 13.68
C ARG A 61 8.29 -26.14 14.74
N HIS A 62 8.16 -25.68 15.99
CA HIS A 62 9.03 -26.11 17.07
C HIS A 62 8.61 -27.48 17.62
N GLY A 63 7.34 -27.63 18.02
CA GLY A 63 6.75 -28.92 18.42
C GLY A 63 7.56 -29.61 19.52
N MET A 64 7.87 -28.90 20.61
CA MET A 64 8.70 -29.38 21.73
C MET A 64 10.09 -29.87 21.30
N GLY A 65 10.67 -29.25 20.27
CA GLY A 65 12.00 -29.59 19.73
C GLY A 65 12.02 -30.76 18.74
N LEU A 66 10.88 -31.41 18.49
CA LEU A 66 10.76 -32.47 17.47
C LEU A 66 10.59 -31.91 16.06
N GLY A 67 10.13 -30.65 15.94
CA GLY A 67 9.97 -29.97 14.67
C GLY A 67 11.26 -29.37 14.14
N LYS A 68 11.47 -29.52 12.83
CA LYS A 68 12.68 -29.09 12.11
C LYS A 68 12.38 -28.16 10.94
N GLU A 69 11.12 -27.89 10.66
CA GLU A 69 10.65 -27.23 9.46
C GLU A 69 10.28 -25.77 9.75
N TYR A 70 10.80 -24.88 8.91
CA TYR A 70 10.55 -23.44 8.94
C TYR A 70 10.73 -22.88 7.53
N ALA A 71 10.08 -21.75 7.24
CA ALA A 71 10.24 -21.02 5.99
C ALA A 71 11.37 -19.98 6.12
N GLU A 72 12.42 -20.13 5.32
CA GLU A 72 13.54 -19.17 5.25
C GLU A 72 13.18 -17.90 4.50
N PHE A 73 12.30 -18.02 3.51
CA PHE A 73 11.83 -16.91 2.72
C PHE A 73 10.35 -17.08 2.40
N TYR A 74 9.67 -15.98 2.19
CA TYR A 74 8.28 -15.98 1.75
C TYR A 74 7.93 -14.70 0.99
N ARG A 75 6.84 -14.74 0.24
CA ARG A 75 6.21 -13.58 -0.41
C ARG A 75 4.83 -13.38 0.19
N ILE A 76 4.30 -12.17 0.01
CA ILE A 76 2.95 -11.83 0.42
C ILE A 76 2.11 -11.49 -0.81
N MET A 77 0.88 -12.01 -0.83
CA MET A 77 -0.18 -11.47 -1.67
C MET A 77 -1.33 -11.00 -0.78
N TYR A 78 -2.06 -9.98 -1.22
CA TYR A 78 -3.19 -9.46 -0.47
C TYR A 78 -4.35 -9.10 -1.39
N MET A 79 -5.54 -9.05 -0.80
CA MET A 79 -6.75 -8.49 -1.38
C MET A 79 -7.32 -7.44 -0.44
N ARG A 80 -8.05 -6.50 -1.02
CA ARG A 80 -8.89 -5.55 -0.29
C ARG A 80 -10.23 -5.37 -1.01
N PRO A 81 -11.24 -4.77 -0.38
CA PRO A 81 -12.49 -4.42 -1.05
C PRO A 81 -12.24 -3.63 -2.35
N GLY A 82 -12.89 -4.05 -3.43
CA GLY A 82 -12.73 -3.47 -4.77
C GLY A 82 -11.68 -4.14 -5.66
N PHE A 83 -10.84 -5.04 -5.13
CA PHE A 83 -9.93 -5.84 -5.95
C PHE A 83 -10.61 -7.09 -6.51
N ASN A 84 -10.38 -7.36 -7.80
CA ASN A 84 -10.85 -8.56 -8.49
C ASN A 84 -9.79 -9.68 -8.54
N GLU A 85 -8.56 -9.38 -8.13
CA GLU A 85 -7.41 -10.28 -8.19
C GLU A 85 -6.46 -10.03 -7.02
N TRP A 86 -5.67 -11.05 -6.68
CA TRP A 86 -4.62 -10.93 -5.66
C TRP A 86 -3.50 -10.01 -6.14
N ARG A 87 -3.07 -9.08 -5.29
CA ARG A 87 -1.90 -8.23 -5.57
C ARG A 87 -0.67 -8.75 -4.84
N PRO A 88 0.49 -8.88 -5.51
CA PRO A 88 1.75 -9.12 -4.82
C PRO A 88 2.15 -7.88 -4.03
N TYR A 89 2.61 -8.08 -2.79
CA TYR A 89 3.24 -7.00 -2.03
C TYR A 89 4.64 -6.70 -2.58
N ARG A 90 4.98 -5.42 -2.65
CA ARG A 90 6.33 -4.93 -2.91
C ARG A 90 6.67 -3.83 -1.91
N ASP A 91 7.89 -3.83 -1.40
CA ASP A 91 8.38 -2.72 -0.60
C ASP A 91 8.71 -1.51 -1.49
N ARG A 92 9.05 -0.36 -0.88
CA ARG A 92 9.45 0.85 -1.63
C ARG A 92 10.68 0.68 -2.52
N LYS A 93 11.43 -0.42 -2.37
CA LYS A 93 12.61 -0.78 -3.17
C LYS A 93 12.30 -1.86 -4.21
N ASP A 94 11.01 -2.13 -4.46
CA ASP A 94 10.50 -3.17 -5.37
C ASP A 94 10.87 -4.62 -4.97
N ASN A 95 11.26 -4.85 -3.71
CA ASN A 95 11.50 -6.20 -3.22
C ASN A 95 10.18 -6.90 -2.87
N GLN A 96 10.06 -8.17 -3.28
CA GLN A 96 8.87 -8.99 -3.03
C GLN A 96 9.12 -10.16 -2.06
N VAL A 97 10.38 -10.43 -1.74
CA VAL A 97 10.79 -11.57 -0.92
C VAL A 97 11.23 -11.09 0.45
N PHE A 98 10.61 -11.64 1.48
CA PHE A 98 10.98 -11.42 2.88
C PHE A 98 11.89 -12.53 3.37
N GLU A 99 12.88 -12.17 4.19
CA GLU A 99 13.62 -13.12 5.02
C GLU A 99 12.71 -13.56 6.18
N GLY A 100 12.46 -14.87 6.27
CA GLY A 100 11.69 -15.51 7.33
C GLY A 100 12.58 -16.00 8.46
N ASN A 101 12.38 -17.25 8.86
CA ASN A 101 12.99 -17.82 10.06
C ASN A 101 14.36 -18.46 9.76
N LYS A 102 15.22 -18.53 10.78
CA LYS A 102 16.53 -19.22 10.74
C LYS A 102 16.52 -20.54 11.51
N ASP A 103 15.49 -20.75 12.31
CA ASP A 103 15.27 -21.94 13.11
C ASP A 103 13.77 -22.13 13.37
N THR A 104 13.41 -23.17 14.14
CA THR A 104 12.01 -23.50 14.41
C THR A 104 11.38 -22.79 15.60
N ARG A 105 12.20 -22.17 16.47
CA ARG A 105 11.79 -21.64 17.77
C ARG A 105 11.66 -20.12 17.75
N ASP A 106 12.59 -19.40 17.17
CA ASP A 106 12.67 -17.96 17.27
C ASP A 106 11.77 -17.32 16.21
N SER A 107 10.94 -16.37 16.64
CA SER A 107 10.05 -15.65 15.73
C SER A 107 10.80 -14.54 15.00
N LYS A 108 10.41 -14.28 13.75
CA LYS A 108 10.94 -13.21 12.92
C LYS A 108 9.84 -12.21 12.63
N PHE A 109 10.05 -10.97 13.03
CA PHE A 109 9.18 -9.86 12.66
C PHE A 109 9.72 -9.17 11.39
N ASN A 110 8.81 -8.89 10.45
CA ASN A 110 9.06 -8.09 9.25
C ASN A 110 8.06 -6.93 9.20
N ARG A 111 8.59 -5.70 9.15
CA ARG A 111 7.77 -4.49 8.96
C ARG A 111 7.39 -4.36 7.49
N LEU A 112 6.14 -3.96 7.23
CA LEU A 112 5.68 -3.56 5.91
C LEU A 112 5.92 -2.06 5.72
N ASP A 113 6.64 -1.72 4.65
CA ASP A 113 6.83 -0.34 4.17
C ASP A 113 6.76 -0.36 2.63
N PRO A 114 5.59 0.00 2.06
CA PRO A 114 4.44 0.61 2.73
C PRO A 114 3.57 -0.37 3.54
N PRO A 115 2.74 0.12 4.48
CA PRO A 115 1.62 -0.67 5.02
C PRO A 115 0.68 -1.12 3.91
N ILE A 116 -0.02 -2.24 4.11
CA ILE A 116 -1.09 -2.68 3.19
C ILE A 116 -2.46 -2.51 3.84
N ILE A 117 -3.44 -2.09 3.05
CA ILE A 117 -4.86 -2.18 3.41
C ILE A 117 -5.38 -3.47 2.81
N ALA A 118 -5.87 -4.39 3.66
CA ALA A 118 -6.29 -5.71 3.22
C ALA A 118 -7.43 -6.29 4.07
N ASP A 119 -8.27 -7.12 3.44
CA ASP A 119 -9.24 -8.00 4.09
C ASP A 119 -8.85 -9.48 4.00
N LYS A 120 -7.93 -9.82 3.08
CA LYS A 120 -7.32 -11.14 2.98
C LYS A 120 -5.83 -11.05 2.67
N VAL A 121 -5.05 -11.97 3.24
CA VAL A 121 -3.59 -12.04 3.07
C VAL A 121 -3.17 -13.48 2.81
N ARG A 122 -2.26 -13.69 1.87
CA ARG A 122 -1.61 -14.98 1.60
C ARG A 122 -0.13 -14.90 1.92
N PHE A 123 0.33 -15.84 2.75
CA PHE A 123 1.74 -16.13 2.93
C PHE A 123 2.15 -17.23 1.95
N ILE A 124 3.11 -16.92 1.08
CA ILE A 124 3.60 -17.82 0.03
C ILE A 124 5.04 -18.19 0.38
N PRO A 125 5.29 -19.34 1.02
CA PRO A 125 6.66 -19.78 1.28
C PRO A 125 7.45 -19.89 -0.03
N PHE A 126 8.73 -19.53 0.03
CA PHE A 126 9.64 -19.55 -1.11
C PHE A 126 10.96 -20.21 -0.72
N SER A 127 11.48 -21.06 -1.61
CA SER A 127 12.77 -21.72 -1.43
C SER A 127 13.44 -21.96 -2.78
N LYS A 128 14.77 -21.76 -2.85
CA LYS A 128 15.56 -22.09 -4.04
C LYS A 128 15.88 -23.59 -4.16
N HIS A 129 15.77 -24.33 -3.07
CA HIS A 129 16.01 -25.77 -3.01
C HIS A 129 14.76 -26.48 -2.47
N VAL A 130 14.54 -27.71 -2.91
CA VAL A 130 13.39 -28.51 -2.46
C VAL A 130 13.47 -28.71 -0.95
N ARG A 131 12.46 -28.26 -0.21
CA ARG A 131 12.37 -28.47 1.24
C ARG A 131 10.94 -28.52 1.75
N THR A 132 10.73 -29.27 2.82
CA THR A 132 9.51 -29.16 3.61
C THR A 132 9.59 -27.92 4.49
N VAL A 133 8.54 -27.11 4.49
CA VAL A 133 8.43 -25.91 5.33
C VAL A 133 7.21 -26.02 6.22
N CYS A 134 7.20 -25.30 7.33
CA CYS A 134 6.01 -25.07 8.13
C CYS A 134 6.05 -23.63 8.63
N MET A 135 4.87 -23.03 8.80
CA MET A 135 4.73 -21.63 9.22
C MET A 135 3.64 -21.51 10.29
N ARG A 136 3.96 -20.72 11.31
CA ARG A 136 3.01 -19.99 12.15
C ARG A 136 3.16 -18.52 11.83
N VAL A 137 2.04 -17.81 11.80
CA VAL A 137 2.03 -16.41 11.36
C VAL A 137 1.16 -15.56 12.26
N GLU A 138 1.52 -14.29 12.37
CA GLU A 138 0.75 -13.26 13.05
C GLU A 138 0.81 -11.99 12.20
N LEU A 139 -0.31 -11.27 12.12
CA LEU A 139 -0.39 -9.98 11.44
C LEU A 139 -0.50 -8.87 12.48
N HIS A 140 0.18 -7.75 12.26
CA HIS A 140 0.17 -6.61 13.17
C HIS A 140 -0.40 -5.39 12.44
N GLY A 141 -1.37 -4.71 13.07
CA GLY A 141 -2.13 -3.65 12.40
C GLY A 141 -3.18 -2.97 13.28
N CYS A 142 -4.09 -2.25 12.62
CA CYS A 142 -5.29 -1.67 13.20
C CYS A 142 -6.45 -1.73 12.20
N ASN A 143 -7.70 -1.61 12.68
CA ASN A 143 -8.86 -1.54 11.81
C ASN A 143 -8.71 -0.38 10.82
N HIS A 144 -9.06 -0.63 9.56
CA HIS A 144 -9.22 0.43 8.58
C HIS A 144 -10.62 1.03 8.73
N THR A 145 -10.69 2.28 9.19
CA THR A 145 -11.96 2.97 9.47
C THR A 145 -12.32 4.00 8.40
N GLU A 146 -11.49 4.14 7.37
CA GLU A 146 -11.72 5.07 6.28
C GLU A 146 -12.40 4.36 5.11
N ASP A 147 -13.22 5.09 4.36
CA ASP A 147 -14.04 4.53 3.28
C ASP A 147 -13.36 4.62 1.90
N LEU A 148 -12.14 5.15 1.81
CA LEU A 148 -11.46 5.33 0.53
C LEU A 148 -11.04 3.98 -0.06
N VAL A 149 -11.59 3.65 -1.22
CA VAL A 149 -11.28 2.40 -1.95
C VAL A 149 -10.12 2.60 -2.91
N SER A 150 -10.12 3.72 -3.64
CA SER A 150 -9.07 4.06 -4.60
C SER A 150 -9.04 5.56 -4.90
N TYR A 151 -7.92 6.04 -5.42
CA TYR A 151 -7.83 7.34 -6.08
C TYR A 151 -7.36 7.18 -7.52
N SER A 152 -7.66 8.20 -8.33
CA SER A 152 -7.17 8.34 -9.70
C SER A 152 -6.55 9.72 -9.88
N ALA A 153 -5.34 9.72 -10.43
CA ALA A 153 -4.55 10.90 -10.75
C ALA A 153 -3.64 10.57 -11.94
N ARG A 154 -3.03 11.58 -12.57
CA ARG A 154 -1.89 11.29 -13.46
C ARG A 154 -0.75 10.70 -12.65
N GLN A 155 0.00 9.79 -13.26
CA GLN A 155 1.30 9.38 -12.75
C GLN A 155 2.22 10.60 -12.64
N GLY A 156 3.08 10.60 -11.64
CA GLY A 156 4.02 11.69 -11.44
C GLY A 156 5.05 11.80 -12.56
N ASP A 157 5.70 12.95 -12.65
CA ASP A 157 6.72 13.29 -13.63
C ASP A 157 8.13 13.12 -13.06
N ALA A 158 9.11 13.01 -13.96
CA ALA A 158 10.53 13.14 -13.60
C ALA A 158 10.94 14.61 -13.46
N LEU A 159 11.72 14.97 -12.45
CA LEU A 159 12.38 16.27 -12.36
C LEU A 159 13.39 16.47 -13.50
N SER A 160 13.77 17.72 -13.75
CA SER A 160 14.88 18.05 -14.68
C SER A 160 16.21 17.43 -14.26
N SER A 161 16.39 17.16 -12.96
CA SER A 161 17.55 16.44 -12.40
C SER A 161 17.54 14.93 -12.67
N GLY A 162 16.48 14.38 -13.28
CA GLY A 162 16.30 12.95 -13.50
C GLY A 162 15.68 12.19 -12.32
N ILE A 163 15.38 12.86 -11.20
CA ILE A 163 14.71 12.22 -10.06
C ILE A 163 13.24 11.99 -10.42
N MET A 164 12.81 10.73 -10.38
CA MET A 164 11.44 10.32 -10.70
C MET A 164 10.53 10.55 -9.48
N MET A 165 9.47 11.34 -9.65
CA MET A 165 8.46 11.60 -8.61
C MET A 165 7.20 10.77 -8.85
N HIS A 166 7.37 9.50 -9.17
CA HIS A 166 6.27 8.58 -9.43
C HIS A 166 5.61 8.14 -8.13
N ASP A 167 4.35 7.72 -8.25
CA ASP A 167 3.69 6.92 -7.23
C ASP A 167 4.21 5.47 -7.30
N TRP A 168 5.35 5.24 -6.65
CA TRP A 168 6.12 3.99 -6.75
C TRP A 168 5.43 2.77 -6.15
N ILE A 169 4.57 3.01 -5.16
CA ILE A 169 3.87 1.96 -4.41
C ILE A 169 2.40 1.85 -4.83
N TYR A 170 2.02 2.51 -5.93
CA TYR A 170 0.65 2.42 -6.43
C TYR A 170 0.30 0.99 -6.81
N ASP A 171 -0.75 0.45 -6.20
CA ASP A 171 -1.13 -0.97 -6.32
C ASP A 171 -2.28 -1.24 -7.30
N GLY A 172 -2.70 -0.20 -8.02
CA GLY A 172 -3.70 -0.27 -9.09
C GLY A 172 -3.08 -0.36 -10.49
N GLY A 173 -3.92 -0.11 -11.49
CA GLY A 173 -3.50 -0.07 -12.89
C GLY A 173 -3.01 1.32 -13.32
N ILE A 174 -2.17 1.34 -14.35
CA ILE A 174 -1.74 2.57 -15.03
C ILE A 174 -2.19 2.46 -16.48
N SER A 175 -3.04 3.39 -16.91
CA SER A 175 -3.51 3.49 -18.30
C SER A 175 -2.39 3.98 -19.22
N ALA A 176 -2.50 3.71 -20.52
CA ALA A 176 -1.46 4.07 -21.51
C ALA A 176 -1.19 5.57 -21.58
N ASP A 177 -2.17 6.40 -21.22
CA ASP A 177 -2.08 7.86 -21.12
C ASP A 177 -1.57 8.34 -19.75
N GLY A 178 -1.10 7.43 -18.90
CA GLY A 178 -0.47 7.71 -17.61
C GLY A 178 -1.44 7.92 -16.46
N TRP A 179 -2.72 7.58 -16.59
CA TRP A 179 -3.68 7.68 -15.48
C TRP A 179 -3.62 6.47 -14.55
N LEU A 180 -3.48 6.73 -13.25
CA LEU A 180 -3.60 5.77 -12.17
C LEU A 180 -5.09 5.46 -11.94
N HIS A 181 -5.47 4.19 -11.81
CA HIS A 181 -6.85 3.79 -11.52
C HIS A 181 -6.94 2.53 -10.66
N ASN A 182 -8.06 2.33 -9.97
CA ASN A 182 -8.38 1.13 -9.16
C ASN A 182 -7.32 0.76 -8.11
N GLY A 183 -6.64 1.75 -7.53
CA GLY A 183 -5.54 1.53 -6.60
C GLY A 183 -5.41 2.65 -5.57
N ILE A 184 -4.51 2.41 -4.63
CA ILE A 184 -3.99 3.39 -3.68
C ILE A 184 -2.45 3.28 -3.73
N GLY A 185 -1.77 4.25 -3.12
CA GLY A 185 -0.32 4.33 -3.14
C GLY A 185 0.16 5.42 -2.22
N THR A 186 1.23 6.10 -2.62
CA THR A 186 1.98 7.09 -1.84
C THR A 186 1.07 8.15 -1.25
N LEU A 187 0.08 8.63 -2.02
CA LEU A 187 -0.83 9.68 -1.55
C LEU A 187 -1.72 9.25 -0.38
N TYR A 188 -1.77 7.96 -0.05
CA TYR A 188 -2.67 7.41 0.96
C TYR A 188 -1.99 6.34 1.85
N ASP A 189 -0.66 6.38 1.98
CA ASP A 189 0.10 5.40 2.77
C ASP A 189 0.32 5.83 4.24
N GLY A 190 -0.18 7.00 4.63
CA GLY A 190 -0.05 7.58 5.96
C GLY A 190 1.34 8.15 6.29
N ARG A 191 2.28 8.14 5.34
CA ARG A 191 3.63 8.72 5.50
C ARG A 191 3.64 10.16 5.00
N LEU A 192 4.26 11.04 5.76
CA LEU A 192 4.61 12.38 5.31
C LEU A 192 6.05 12.34 4.76
N GLY A 193 6.25 12.91 3.58
CA GLY A 193 7.57 13.04 2.99
C GLY A 193 8.42 14.07 3.72
N LEU A 194 9.74 13.87 3.71
CA LEU A 194 10.71 14.82 4.27
C LEU A 194 10.78 16.09 3.42
N GLU A 195 11.19 17.21 4.04
CA GLU A 195 11.40 18.48 3.32
C GLU A 195 12.41 18.32 2.17
N ASP A 196 13.49 17.58 2.41
CA ASP A 196 14.46 17.25 1.38
C ASP A 196 13.99 16.07 0.52
N PHE A 197 12.99 16.36 -0.32
CA PHE A 197 12.35 15.40 -1.21
C PHE A 197 13.34 14.66 -2.13
N LYS A 198 14.54 15.20 -2.40
CA LYS A 198 15.53 14.58 -3.29
C LYS A 198 16.08 13.27 -2.72
N HIS A 199 16.25 13.19 -1.40
CA HIS A 199 16.69 11.98 -0.69
C HIS A 199 15.52 11.09 -0.25
N ASP A 200 14.29 11.55 -0.44
CA ASP A 200 13.05 10.87 -0.03
C ASP A 200 12.01 10.84 -1.16
N SER A 201 12.47 10.73 -2.41
CA SER A 201 11.59 10.85 -3.59
C SER A 201 10.50 9.78 -3.67
N HIS A 202 10.65 8.66 -2.95
CA HIS A 202 9.65 7.58 -2.87
C HIS A 202 8.50 7.88 -1.90
N SER A 203 8.57 9.01 -1.19
CA SER A 203 7.50 9.51 -0.31
C SER A 203 6.74 10.67 -0.95
N TRP A 204 6.99 10.96 -2.23
CA TRP A 204 6.49 12.13 -2.93
C TRP A 204 6.03 11.75 -4.34
N VAL A 205 4.85 12.24 -4.73
CA VAL A 205 4.38 12.22 -6.12
C VAL A 205 4.35 13.64 -6.64
N GLY A 206 4.93 13.88 -7.81
CA GLY A 206 5.13 15.23 -8.33
C GLY A 206 4.67 15.41 -9.77
N TRP A 207 4.14 16.57 -10.12
CA TRP A 207 3.66 16.89 -11.46
C TRP A 207 4.19 18.23 -11.94
N LYS A 208 4.68 18.25 -13.18
CA LYS A 208 5.09 19.48 -13.87
C LYS A 208 3.86 20.22 -14.34
N ARG A 209 3.95 21.55 -14.34
CA ARG A 209 2.92 22.42 -14.92
C ARG A 209 2.64 22.09 -16.39
N SER A 210 3.64 21.70 -17.16
CA SER A 210 3.50 21.32 -18.58
C SER A 210 2.68 20.03 -18.80
N SER A 211 2.60 19.16 -17.78
CA SER A 211 1.86 17.90 -17.82
C SER A 211 0.42 18.06 -17.32
N ALA A 212 0.07 19.22 -16.75
CA ALA A 212 -1.23 19.52 -16.21
C ALA A 212 -2.29 19.68 -17.31
N SER A 213 -3.54 19.33 -16.99
CA SER A 213 -4.68 19.61 -17.87
C SER A 213 -5.02 21.10 -17.83
N LEU A 214 -5.65 21.63 -18.88
CA LEU A 214 -6.15 23.01 -18.90
C LEU A 214 -7.64 23.04 -18.56
N LEU A 215 -8.04 23.91 -17.65
CA LEU A 215 -9.45 24.08 -17.31
C LEU A 215 -10.24 24.52 -18.56
N PRO A 216 -11.40 23.91 -18.86
CA PRO A 216 -12.16 24.22 -20.06
C PRO A 216 -12.46 25.72 -20.18
N GLY A 217 -12.13 26.31 -21.33
CA GLY A 217 -12.36 27.74 -21.58
C GLY A 217 -11.36 28.68 -20.89
N THR A 218 -10.26 28.17 -20.33
CA THR A 218 -9.20 28.98 -19.71
C THR A 218 -7.81 28.49 -20.11
N THR A 219 -6.78 29.27 -19.80
CA THR A 219 -5.37 28.87 -19.88
C THR A 219 -4.80 28.39 -18.55
N GLU A 220 -5.66 28.19 -17.54
CA GLU A 220 -5.22 27.83 -16.20
C GLU A 220 -4.96 26.31 -16.11
N PRO A 221 -3.75 25.89 -15.74
CA PRO A 221 -3.43 24.48 -15.54
C PRO A 221 -4.02 23.97 -14.23
N PHE A 222 -4.49 22.73 -14.23
CA PHE A 222 -4.98 22.06 -13.04
C PHE A 222 -4.56 20.59 -12.99
N LEU A 223 -4.38 20.10 -11.76
CA LEU A 223 -4.27 18.69 -11.48
C LEU A 223 -5.63 18.16 -11.06
N ARG A 224 -6.00 17.00 -11.57
CA ARG A 224 -7.27 16.34 -11.24
C ARG A 224 -7.00 15.07 -10.46
N PHE A 225 -7.58 15.03 -9.27
CA PHE A 225 -7.66 13.85 -8.42
C PHE A 225 -9.11 13.42 -8.33
N SER A 226 -9.39 12.13 -8.50
CA SER A 226 -10.71 11.55 -8.31
C SER A 226 -10.61 10.50 -7.21
N PHE A 227 -11.40 10.63 -6.16
CA PHE A 227 -11.41 9.70 -5.02
C PHE A 227 -12.69 8.86 -5.08
N HIS A 228 -12.55 7.55 -4.95
CA HIS A 228 -13.67 6.62 -4.92
C HIS A 228 -13.82 6.05 -3.52
N PHE A 229 -14.98 6.31 -2.93
CA PHE A 229 -15.35 5.84 -1.60
C PHE A 229 -16.33 4.68 -1.69
N GLN A 230 -16.24 3.75 -0.74
CA GLN A 230 -17.11 2.58 -0.66
C GLN A 230 -18.58 2.98 -0.44
N THR A 231 -18.79 4.00 0.38
CA THR A 231 -20.09 4.48 0.84
C THR A 231 -20.31 5.93 0.42
N PRO A 232 -21.53 6.30 -0.03
CA PRO A 232 -21.86 7.70 -0.26
C PRO A 232 -21.83 8.48 1.05
N GLY A 233 -21.18 9.63 1.08
CA GLY A 233 -21.12 10.49 2.26
C GLY A 233 -20.83 11.95 1.94
N ASN A 234 -20.92 12.78 2.98
CA ASN A 234 -20.50 14.18 2.93
C ASN A 234 -19.01 14.27 3.27
N LEU A 235 -18.23 14.99 2.46
CA LEU A 235 -16.82 15.22 2.76
C LEU A 235 -16.71 16.27 3.88
N SER A 236 -16.03 15.94 4.98
CA SER A 236 -15.71 16.90 6.06
C SER A 236 -14.53 17.78 5.68
N ALA A 237 -13.46 17.16 5.18
CA ALA A 237 -12.20 17.81 4.90
C ALA A 237 -11.40 17.03 3.85
N ILE A 238 -10.49 17.76 3.19
CA ILE A 238 -9.47 17.20 2.32
C ILE A 238 -8.14 17.77 2.79
N LEU A 239 -7.21 16.88 3.16
CA LEU A 239 -5.88 17.22 3.62
C LEU A 239 -4.88 16.81 2.55
N ILE A 240 -4.09 17.78 2.07
CA ILE A 240 -3.03 17.54 1.09
C ILE A 240 -1.73 18.06 1.67
N HIS A 241 -0.77 17.17 1.85
CA HIS A 241 0.57 17.53 2.30
C HIS A 241 1.47 17.80 1.09
N MET A 242 1.85 19.07 0.91
CA MET A 242 2.64 19.55 -0.23
C MET A 242 4.02 20.01 0.21
N ASN A 243 5.02 19.81 -0.66
CA ASN A 243 6.35 20.36 -0.46
C ASN A 243 6.40 21.82 -0.97
N ASN A 244 7.13 22.70 -0.28
CA ASN A 244 7.30 24.11 -0.65
C ASN A 244 8.77 24.52 -0.82
N LYS A 245 9.64 23.60 -1.25
CA LYS A 245 11.06 23.87 -1.49
C LYS A 245 11.26 24.65 -2.79
N PHE A 246 10.87 25.93 -2.77
CA PHE A 246 10.89 26.85 -3.91
C PHE A 246 12.28 26.97 -4.55
N SER A 247 13.35 26.90 -3.75
CA SER A 247 14.73 26.93 -4.24
C SER A 247 15.05 25.81 -5.23
N ASP A 248 14.29 24.71 -5.18
CA ASP A 248 14.41 23.56 -6.08
C ASP A 248 13.29 23.51 -7.14
N GLY A 249 12.55 24.60 -7.34
CA GLY A 249 11.48 24.71 -8.34
C GLY A 249 10.16 24.05 -7.94
N ILE A 250 10.04 23.64 -6.67
CA ILE A 250 8.83 23.02 -6.12
C ILE A 250 7.93 24.08 -5.49
N GLN A 251 6.65 24.07 -5.86
CA GLN A 251 5.66 25.04 -5.41
C GLN A 251 4.40 24.36 -4.88
N VAL A 252 3.76 25.00 -3.92
CA VAL A 252 2.44 24.60 -3.44
C VAL A 252 1.41 24.91 -4.52
N CYS A 253 0.60 23.91 -4.86
CA CYS A 253 -0.57 24.08 -5.72
C CYS A 253 -1.73 24.60 -4.86
N VAL A 254 -2.41 25.66 -5.30
CA VAL A 254 -3.62 26.15 -4.59
C VAL A 254 -4.80 25.24 -4.96
N PRO A 255 -5.44 24.55 -4.00
CA PRO A 255 -6.60 23.71 -4.30
C PRO A 255 -7.78 24.59 -4.68
N ALA A 256 -8.30 24.44 -5.90
CA ALA A 256 -9.26 25.41 -6.47
C ALA A 256 -10.66 24.87 -6.77
N LEU A 257 -10.89 23.56 -6.93
CA LEU A 257 -12.18 23.05 -7.43
C LEU A 257 -12.52 21.66 -6.89
N PHE A 258 -13.67 21.53 -6.21
CA PHE A 258 -14.28 20.25 -5.84
C PHE A 258 -15.62 20.10 -6.54
N SER A 259 -15.76 19.10 -7.41
CA SER A 259 -17.03 18.79 -8.07
C SER A 259 -17.47 17.37 -7.69
N ARG A 260 -18.68 17.24 -7.13
CA ARG A 260 -19.36 15.93 -7.08
C ARG A 260 -19.78 15.53 -8.51
N PRO A 261 -20.05 14.24 -8.80
CA PRO A 261 -20.63 13.83 -10.08
C PRO A 261 -22.05 14.38 -10.36
N VAL A 262 -22.54 15.37 -9.61
CA VAL A 262 -23.77 16.10 -9.89
C VAL A 262 -23.48 17.60 -9.88
N ALA A 263 -23.50 18.16 -11.09
CA ALA A 263 -23.74 19.55 -11.50
C ALA A 263 -22.97 20.73 -10.84
N CYS A 264 -22.31 21.46 -11.74
CA CYS A 264 -22.04 22.90 -11.78
C CYS A 264 -20.74 23.47 -11.15
N PRO A 265 -20.14 24.49 -11.81
CA PRO A 265 -18.78 24.95 -11.56
C PRO A 265 -18.74 26.00 -10.45
N ALA A 266 -17.78 25.89 -9.53
CA ALA A 266 -17.50 26.92 -8.53
C ALA A 266 -16.12 27.53 -8.80
N VAL A 267 -16.06 28.63 -9.55
CA VAL A 267 -14.83 29.39 -9.78
C VAL A 267 -14.50 30.19 -8.52
N TYR A 268 -13.35 29.96 -7.91
CA TYR A 268 -12.71 30.91 -7.01
C TYR A 268 -11.29 31.23 -7.49
N ARG A 269 -11.08 32.53 -7.79
CA ARG A 269 -9.76 33.10 -8.06
C ARG A 269 -9.14 33.56 -6.76
N ASN A 270 -7.86 33.30 -6.57
CA ASN A 270 -6.98 34.32 -6.04
C ASN A 270 -5.62 34.26 -6.71
N SER A 271 -5.22 35.45 -7.16
CA SER A 271 -3.98 35.75 -7.88
C SER A 271 -2.80 35.80 -6.93
N LEU A 272 -1.68 35.22 -7.38
CA LEU A 272 -0.34 35.83 -7.51
C LEU A 272 0.68 34.70 -7.43
N LEU A 273 1.51 34.53 -8.48
CA LEU A 273 2.98 34.39 -8.37
C LEU A 273 3.61 34.29 -9.78
N PRO A 274 4.76 34.96 -10.02
CA PRO A 274 5.43 34.98 -11.31
C PRO A 274 6.51 33.89 -11.46
N ASN A 275 6.40 33.13 -12.56
CA ASN A 275 7.42 32.77 -13.58
C ASN A 275 7.09 31.36 -14.14
N PRO A 276 6.46 31.25 -15.31
CA PRO A 276 5.59 30.11 -15.65
C PRO A 276 6.26 28.87 -16.28
N ALA A 277 7.58 28.87 -16.53
CA ALA A 277 8.20 27.88 -17.41
C ALA A 277 8.76 26.61 -16.72
N THR A 278 8.95 26.57 -15.40
CA THR A 278 9.69 25.47 -14.73
C THR A 278 9.09 24.95 -13.42
N SER A 279 7.86 25.31 -13.07
CA SER A 279 7.27 24.95 -11.76
C SER A 279 6.72 23.51 -11.72
N MET A 280 7.02 22.79 -10.62
CA MET A 280 6.47 21.48 -10.29
C MET A 280 5.70 21.54 -8.96
N CYS A 281 4.57 20.83 -8.86
CA CYS A 281 3.88 20.60 -7.58
C CYS A 281 4.17 19.18 -7.10
N VAL A 282 4.44 19.00 -5.80
CA VAL A 282 4.79 17.70 -5.22
C VAL A 282 3.98 17.46 -3.94
N CYS A 283 3.32 16.31 -3.86
CA CYS A 283 2.43 15.90 -2.77
C CYS A 283 2.90 14.57 -2.17
N ALA A 284 2.97 14.49 -0.84
CA ALA A 284 3.32 13.26 -0.13
C ALA A 284 2.07 12.50 0.29
N SER A 285 1.02 13.23 0.66
CA SER A 285 -0.27 12.64 1.02
C SER A 285 -1.40 13.53 0.50
N ALA A 286 -2.50 12.88 0.13
CA ALA A 286 -3.76 13.49 -0.23
C ALA A 286 -4.87 12.58 0.30
N SER A 287 -5.45 12.94 1.45
CA SER A 287 -6.58 12.22 2.02
C SER A 287 -7.83 13.08 1.98
N ALA A 288 -8.96 12.41 1.78
CA ALA A 288 -10.28 13.00 1.77
C ALA A 288 -11.14 12.20 2.76
N THR A 289 -11.72 12.86 3.74
CA THR A 289 -12.43 12.21 4.85
C THR A 289 -13.92 12.49 4.76
N LEU A 290 -14.74 11.47 5.00
CA LEU A 290 -16.19 11.60 5.09
C LEU A 290 -16.65 11.95 6.51
N LEU A 291 -17.81 12.61 6.60
CA LEU A 291 -18.61 12.77 7.81
C LEU A 291 -19.42 11.49 8.00
N HIS A 292 -19.27 10.87 9.16
CA HIS A 292 -20.11 9.78 9.65
C HIS A 292 -21.15 10.33 10.63
#